data_AF-A0A3M0XGD8-F1
#
_entry.id   AF-A0A3M0XGD8-F1
#
_cell.length_a   1.000
_cell.length_b   1.000
_cell.length_c   1.000
_cell.angle_alpha   90.00
_cell.angle_beta   90.00
_cell.angle_gamma   90.00
#
_symmetry.space_group_name_H-M   'P 1'
#
loop_
_entity.id
_entity.type
_entity.pdbx_description
1 polymer ?
#
loop_
_entity_poly.entity_id
_entity_poly.type
_entity_poly.pdbx_seq_one_letter_code
_entity_poly.pdbx_strand_id
1 'polypeptide(L)'
;ALAGLAAGMATLIRLTNILICAAIGITYLWQKKFKEFALFAVLAFAIFSPQLIFNKANYGGYLAFGRFQPKTIAMQKERYPKVHLPGRIAKRGVTPQNYLYLLTILDKYVPAVEFVLAAVAAWFVVAFNYLRKISLPAAVFLFLWTVFYIGLYAAFDAAARNLRYYLPVIPALLILGVVFVWGLGKDMVKLYYKVKPSYG
;
A
#
# COMPACT_ATOMS: atom_id res chain seq x y z
N ALA A 1 -19.54 -3.31 -7.14
CA ALA A 1 -20.21 -2.33 -6.27
C ALA A 1 -19.47 -2.11 -4.95
N LEU A 2 -19.41 -3.11 -4.05
CA LEU A 2 -18.80 -2.98 -2.71
C LEU A 2 -17.35 -2.47 -2.73
N ALA A 3 -16.52 -2.96 -3.65
CA ALA A 3 -15.14 -2.49 -3.83
C ALA A 3 -15.03 -1.00 -4.17
N GLY A 4 -15.97 -0.45 -4.95
CA GLY A 4 -16.00 0.97 -5.30
C GLY A 4 -16.39 1.82 -4.10
N LEU A 5 -17.37 1.36 -3.31
CA LEU A 5 -17.77 2.03 -2.07
C LEU A 5 -16.62 2.05 -1.06
N ALA A 6 -15.99 0.89 -0.83
CA ALA A 6 -14.86 0.74 0.09
C ALA A 6 -13.64 1.57 -0.33
N ALA A 7 -13.32 1.60 -1.63
CA ALA A 7 -12.21 2.40 -2.14
C ALA A 7 -12.47 3.90 -2.00
N GLY A 8 -13.71 4.36 -2.28
CA GLY A 8 -14.14 5.75 -2.06
C GLY A 8 -14.08 6.17 -0.58
N MET A 9 -14.48 5.30 0.34
CA MET A 9 -14.34 5.56 1.77
C MET A 9 -12.87 5.58 2.21
N ALA A 10 -12.05 4.66 1.70
CA ALA A 10 -10.62 4.62 2.02
C ALA A 10 -9.90 5.89 1.57
N THR A 11 -10.26 6.48 0.42
CA THR A 11 -9.70 7.76 -0.05
C THR A 11 -10.11 8.95 0.81
N LEU A 12 -11.31 8.93 1.40
CA LEU A 12 -11.74 9.96 2.36
C LEU A 12 -10.91 9.92 3.65
N ILE A 13 -10.57 8.72 4.13
CA ILE A 13 -9.75 8.55 5.35
C ILE A 13 -8.32 9.06 5.12
N ARG A 14 -7.71 8.71 3.97
CA ARG A 14 -6.39 9.20 3.56
C ARG A 14 -6.30 9.34 2.05
N LEU A 15 -5.90 10.52 1.58
CA LEU A 15 -5.75 10.81 0.16
C LEU A 15 -4.79 9.85 -0.56
N THR A 16 -3.73 9.37 0.11
CA THR A 16 -2.78 8.39 -0.46
C THR A 16 -3.45 7.09 -0.90
N ASN A 17 -4.61 6.75 -0.36
CA ASN A 17 -5.38 5.57 -0.75
C ASN A 17 -6.01 5.71 -2.15
N ILE A 18 -5.91 6.88 -2.81
CA ILE A 18 -6.38 7.05 -4.20
C ILE A 18 -5.60 6.18 -5.18
N LEU A 19 -4.34 5.87 -4.85
CA LEU A 19 -3.47 5.02 -5.63
C LEU A 19 -3.88 3.54 -5.53
N ILE A 20 -4.51 3.14 -4.42
CA ILE A 20 -5.14 1.82 -4.29
C ILE A 20 -6.39 1.75 -5.17
N CYS A 21 -7.20 2.80 -5.13
CA CYS A 21 -8.38 2.91 -5.98
C CYS A 21 -7.97 2.77 -7.47
N ALA A 22 -6.85 3.39 -7.85
CA ALA A 22 -6.25 3.24 -9.18
C ALA A 22 -5.74 1.80 -9.43
N ALA A 23 -5.04 1.17 -8.49
CA ALA A 23 -4.54 -0.20 -8.62
C ALA A 23 -5.69 -1.21 -8.83
N ILE A 24 -6.77 -1.11 -8.04
CA ILE A 24 -7.99 -1.91 -8.22
C ILE A 24 -8.57 -1.66 -9.61
N GLY A 25 -8.67 -0.39 -10.03
CA GLY A 25 -9.14 -0.02 -11.36
C GLY A 25 -8.32 -0.67 -12.48
N ILE A 26 -6.99 -0.60 -12.39
CA ILE A 26 -6.05 -1.23 -13.36
C ILE A 26 -6.27 -2.74 -13.42
N THR A 27 -6.49 -3.41 -12.28
CA THR A 27 -6.76 -4.86 -12.29
C THR A 27 -8.06 -5.23 -12.99
N TYR A 28 -9.12 -4.42 -12.88
CA TYR A 28 -10.35 -4.63 -13.65
C TYR A 28 -10.14 -4.41 -15.15
N LEU A 29 -9.41 -3.35 -15.53
CA LEU A 29 -9.07 -3.07 -16.92
C LEU A 29 -8.23 -4.18 -17.55
N TRP A 30 -7.23 -4.69 -16.83
CA TRP A 30 -6.40 -5.80 -17.30
C TRP A 30 -7.20 -7.09 -17.48
N GLN A 31 -8.16 -7.36 -16.58
CA GLN A 31 -9.10 -8.47 -16.73
C GLN A 31 -10.17 -8.24 -17.82
N LYS A 32 -10.12 -7.12 -18.55
CA LYS A 32 -11.12 -6.71 -19.55
C LYS A 32 -12.55 -6.61 -18.99
N LYS A 33 -12.68 -6.36 -17.68
CA LYS A 33 -13.94 -6.22 -16.95
C LYS A 33 -14.42 -4.77 -16.93
N PHE A 34 -14.77 -4.25 -18.11
CA PHE A 34 -15.07 -2.83 -18.30
C PHE A 34 -16.35 -2.38 -17.58
N LYS A 35 -17.38 -3.23 -17.53
CA LYS A 35 -18.64 -2.91 -16.84
C LYS A 35 -18.43 -2.77 -15.34
N GLU A 36 -17.66 -3.68 -14.76
CA GLU A 36 -17.30 -3.70 -13.35
C GLU A 36 -16.37 -2.54 -12.99
N PHE A 37 -15.42 -2.21 -13.87
CA PHE A 37 -14.58 -1.03 -13.74
C PHE A 37 -15.42 0.25 -13.74
N ALA A 38 -16.36 0.41 -14.68
CA ALA A 38 -17.22 1.58 -14.75
C ALA A 38 -18.06 1.74 -13.47
N LEU A 39 -18.69 0.65 -13.01
CA LEU A 39 -19.44 0.64 -11.76
C LEU A 39 -18.55 0.96 -10.54
N PHE A 40 -17.34 0.41 -10.50
CA PHE A 40 -16.35 0.70 -9.47
C PHE A 40 -15.98 2.20 -9.46
N ALA A 41 -15.63 2.75 -10.61
CA ALA A 41 -15.18 4.14 -10.76
C ALA A 41 -16.29 5.14 -10.40
N VAL A 42 -17.52 4.90 -10.87
CA VAL A 42 -18.68 5.76 -10.56
C VAL A 42 -18.95 5.77 -9.07
N LEU A 43 -18.97 4.60 -8.41
CA LEU A 43 -19.23 4.53 -6.96
C LEU A 43 -18.10 5.15 -6.14
N ALA A 44 -16.84 4.87 -6.49
CA ALA A 44 -15.69 5.46 -5.80
C ALA A 44 -15.67 6.99 -5.95
N PHE A 45 -15.95 7.50 -7.16
CA PHE A 45 -16.02 8.93 -7.42
C PHE A 45 -17.21 9.58 -6.71
N ALA A 46 -18.39 8.96 -6.70
CA ALA A 46 -19.58 9.49 -6.04
C ALA A 46 -19.38 9.65 -4.52
N ILE A 47 -18.66 8.74 -3.87
CA ILE A 47 -18.31 8.89 -2.45
C ILE A 47 -17.23 9.95 -2.22
N PHE A 48 -16.25 10.04 -3.11
CA PHE A 48 -15.09 10.91 -2.92
C PHE A 48 -15.34 12.36 -3.35
N SER A 49 -16.24 12.58 -4.31
CA SER A 49 -16.49 13.89 -4.91
C SER A 49 -17.05 14.96 -3.95
N PRO A 50 -17.90 14.67 -2.93
CA PRO A 50 -18.34 15.67 -1.97
C PRO A 50 -17.17 16.34 -1.25
N GLN A 51 -16.14 15.56 -0.91
CA GLN A 51 -14.94 16.09 -0.27
C GLN A 51 -14.10 16.96 -1.22
N LEU A 52 -14.03 16.61 -2.51
CA LEU A 52 -13.35 17.43 -3.52
C LEU A 52 -14.05 18.79 -3.69
N ILE A 53 -15.39 18.79 -3.74
CA ILE A 53 -16.21 20.00 -3.84
C ILE A 53 -16.02 20.86 -2.58
N PHE A 54 -16.12 20.24 -1.40
CA PHE A 54 -15.88 20.92 -0.12
C PHE A 54 -14.47 21.54 -0.07
N ASN A 55 -13.45 20.80 -0.51
CA ASN A 55 -12.08 21.29 -0.52
C ASN A 55 -11.90 22.47 -1.49
N LYS A 56 -12.51 22.41 -2.67
CA LYS A 56 -12.44 23.50 -3.65
C LYS A 56 -13.12 24.77 -3.13
N ALA A 57 -14.29 24.61 -2.51
CA ALA A 57 -15.07 25.72 -1.95
C ALA A 57 -14.35 26.39 -0.77
N ASN A 58 -13.81 25.60 0.17
CA ASN A 58 -13.26 26.13 1.43
C ASN A 58 -11.76 26.43 1.39
N TYR A 59 -10.99 25.71 0.57
CA TYR A 59 -9.52 25.79 0.56
C TYR A 59 -8.94 26.12 -0.83
N GLY A 60 -9.79 26.36 -1.84
CA GLY A 60 -9.37 26.82 -3.18
C GLY A 60 -8.80 25.73 -4.10
N GLY A 61 -8.57 24.52 -3.60
CA GLY A 61 -8.01 23.40 -4.36
C GLY A 61 -8.67 22.06 -4.03
N TYR A 62 -8.90 21.21 -5.04
CA TYR A 62 -9.58 19.91 -4.89
C TYR A 62 -8.83 18.95 -3.95
N LEU A 63 -7.50 19.01 -3.93
CA LEU A 63 -6.64 18.14 -3.11
C LEU A 63 -6.19 18.78 -1.78
N ALA A 64 -6.86 19.85 -1.35
CA ALA A 64 -6.56 20.56 -0.11
C ALA A 64 -7.17 19.87 1.13
N PHE A 65 -6.83 18.61 1.37
CA PHE A 65 -7.31 17.81 2.50
C PHE A 65 -6.63 18.25 3.81
N GLY A 66 -7.27 19.18 4.55
CA GLY A 66 -6.76 19.69 5.83
C GLY A 66 -5.50 20.56 5.72
N ARG A 67 -5.03 20.84 4.50
CA ARG A 67 -3.95 21.79 4.24
C ARG A 67 -4.59 23.05 3.65
N PHE A 68 -4.67 24.11 4.45
CA PHE A 68 -4.88 25.45 3.92
C PHE A 68 -3.78 25.70 2.87
N GLN A 69 -4.16 25.80 1.59
CA GLN A 69 -3.29 26.44 0.62
C GLN A 69 -3.29 27.92 0.99
N PRO A 70 -2.15 28.48 1.44
CA PRO A 70 -2.13 29.87 1.84
C PRO A 70 -2.35 30.69 0.57
N LYS A 71 -3.56 31.25 0.41
CA LYS A 71 -3.75 32.32 -0.56
C LYS A 71 -3.03 33.60 -0.14
N THR A 72 -2.61 33.70 1.12
CA THR A 72 -1.75 34.77 1.63
C THR A 72 -0.94 34.25 2.83
N ILE A 73 0.38 34.43 2.81
CA ILE A 73 1.28 34.12 3.93
C ILE A 73 0.86 34.86 5.23
N ALA A 74 0.10 35.95 5.09
CA ALA A 74 -0.46 36.74 6.19
C ALA A 74 -1.52 35.99 7.03
N MET A 75 -2.41 35.19 6.43
CA MET A 75 -3.47 34.46 7.19
C MET A 75 -2.94 33.25 7.99
N GLN A 76 -1.71 32.82 7.73
CA GLN A 76 -1.11 31.62 8.35
C GLN A 76 -0.61 31.89 9.77
N LYS A 77 -0.20 33.13 10.08
CA LYS A 77 0.32 33.49 11.41
C LYS A 77 -0.78 33.80 12.44
N GLU A 78 -1.94 34.28 11.99
CA GLU A 78 -2.97 34.81 12.89
C GLU A 78 -3.91 33.74 13.45
N ARG A 79 -4.23 32.70 12.67
CA ARG A 79 -5.26 31.71 13.06
C ARG A 79 -4.75 30.41 13.67
N TYR A 80 -3.52 29.98 13.37
CA TYR A 80 -2.99 28.69 13.86
C TYR A 80 -1.46 28.73 14.06
N PRO A 81 -0.96 29.24 15.21
CA PRO A 81 0.48 29.37 15.46
C PRO A 81 1.23 28.02 15.62
N LYS A 82 0.53 26.88 15.60
CA LYS A 82 1.10 25.53 15.80
C LYS A 82 0.75 24.52 14.71
N VAL A 83 0.49 24.95 13.46
CA VAL A 83 0.40 23.97 12.35
C VAL A 83 1.75 23.30 12.21
N HIS A 84 1.81 22.02 12.59
CA HIS A 84 3.01 21.21 12.48
C HIS A 84 3.51 21.29 11.03
N LEU A 85 4.67 21.92 10.87
CA LEU A 85 5.41 21.94 9.61
C LEU A 85 5.44 20.52 9.05
N PRO A 86 5.19 20.32 7.75
CA PRO A 86 5.33 19.00 7.16
C PRO A 86 6.74 18.51 7.48
N GLY A 87 6.85 17.30 8.05
CA GLY A 87 8.12 16.75 8.56
C GLY A 87 9.23 16.92 7.53
N ARG A 88 10.46 17.19 7.98
CA ARG A 88 11.64 17.64 7.19
C ARG A 88 11.82 17.01 5.80
N ILE A 89 11.36 15.79 5.55
CA ILE A 89 11.46 15.11 4.26
C ILE A 89 10.45 15.62 3.21
N ALA A 90 9.30 16.17 3.58
CA ALA A 90 8.42 16.84 2.61
C ALA A 90 9.10 18.05 1.94
N LYS A 91 10.17 18.59 2.55
CA LYS A 91 11.02 19.63 1.95
C LYS A 91 12.21 19.08 1.15
N ARG A 92 12.57 17.80 1.28
CA ARG A 92 13.74 17.20 0.61
C ARG A 92 13.41 16.13 -0.44
N GLY A 93 12.13 15.83 -0.64
CA GLY A 93 11.71 14.86 -1.66
C GLY A 93 12.03 13.41 -1.29
N VAL A 94 11.50 12.48 -2.08
CA VAL A 94 11.82 11.06 -2.00
C VAL A 94 13.18 10.86 -2.66
N THR A 95 14.26 10.73 -1.87
CA THR A 95 15.58 10.39 -2.39
C THR A 95 15.98 8.98 -1.94
N PRO A 96 16.74 8.22 -2.77
CA PRO A 96 17.26 6.89 -2.41
C PRO A 96 18.02 6.87 -1.08
N GLN A 97 18.65 7.99 -0.71
CA GLN A 97 19.37 8.15 0.56
C GLN A 97 18.46 8.04 1.79
N ASN A 98 17.19 8.46 1.71
CA ASN A 98 16.23 8.30 2.80
C ASN A 98 15.85 6.83 3.02
N TYR A 99 15.92 6.02 1.97
CA TYR A 99 15.67 4.57 2.03
C TYR A 99 16.85 3.83 2.68
N LEU A 100 18.07 4.20 2.31
CA LEU A 100 19.30 3.73 2.97
C LEU A 100 19.33 4.11 4.46
N TYR A 101 18.82 5.30 4.81
CA TYR A 101 18.72 5.72 6.20
C TYR A 101 17.80 4.81 7.04
N LEU A 102 16.68 4.34 6.47
CA LEU A 102 15.80 3.38 7.13
C LEU A 102 16.52 2.06 7.45
N LEU A 103 17.36 1.58 6.50
CA LEU A 103 18.17 0.38 6.68
C LEU A 103 19.21 0.57 7.78
N THR A 104 19.90 1.72 7.83
CA THR A 104 20.88 2.02 8.88
C THR A 104 20.26 2.16 10.28
N ILE A 105 19.00 2.58 10.38
CA ILE A 105 18.29 2.58 11.66
C ILE A 105 17.92 1.16 12.06
N LEU A 106 17.38 0.36 11.14
CA LEU A 106 16.96 -1.02 11.44
C LEU A 106 18.13 -1.91 11.82
N ASP A 107 19.31 -1.71 11.23
CA ASP A 107 20.55 -2.43 11.56
C ASP A 107 20.96 -2.27 13.03
N LYS A 108 20.64 -1.13 13.67
CA LYS A 108 20.88 -0.91 15.10
C LYS A 108 19.97 -1.73 16.02
N TYR A 109 18.80 -2.15 15.54
CA TYR A 109 17.77 -2.82 16.35
C TYR A 109 17.56 -4.29 15.98
N VAL A 110 18.01 -4.70 14.78
CA VAL A 110 17.87 -6.05 14.26
C VAL A 110 19.25 -6.53 13.79
N PRO A 111 19.96 -7.34 14.60
CA PRO A 111 21.21 -7.95 14.18
C PRO A 111 21.01 -8.75 12.87
N ALA A 112 21.93 -8.60 11.91
CA ALA A 112 21.85 -9.22 10.58
C ALA A 112 20.60 -8.80 9.78
N VAL A 113 20.24 -7.52 9.80
CA VAL A 113 19.07 -6.98 9.10
C VAL A 113 19.07 -7.35 7.61
N GLU A 114 20.24 -7.40 6.96
CA GLU A 114 20.37 -7.78 5.55
C GLU A 114 19.89 -9.22 5.31
N PHE A 115 20.23 -10.14 6.22
CA PHE A 115 19.79 -11.54 6.15
C PHE A 115 18.28 -11.66 6.37
N VAL A 116 17.74 -10.91 7.34
CA VAL A 116 16.30 -10.85 7.59
C VAL A 116 15.55 -10.30 6.36
N LEU A 117 16.06 -9.25 5.73
CA LEU A 117 15.47 -8.67 4.52
C LEU A 117 15.56 -9.63 3.34
N ALA A 118 16.67 -10.33 3.17
CA ALA A 118 16.82 -11.35 2.14
C ALA A 118 15.84 -12.51 2.35
N ALA A 119 15.66 -12.97 3.60
CA ALA A 119 14.70 -14.01 3.94
C ALA A 119 13.25 -13.55 3.68
N VAL A 120 12.90 -12.32 4.05
CA VAL A 120 11.57 -11.73 3.77
C VAL A 120 11.33 -11.59 2.27
N ALA A 121 12.33 -11.14 1.50
CA ALA A 121 12.23 -11.04 0.05
C ALA A 121 12.06 -12.41 -0.61
N ALA A 122 12.84 -13.41 -0.19
CA ALA A 122 12.73 -14.79 -0.67
C ALA A 122 11.36 -15.38 -0.37
N TRP A 123 10.88 -15.23 0.87
CA TRP A 123 9.52 -15.63 1.28
C TRP A 123 8.46 -14.97 0.39
N PHE A 124 8.57 -13.66 0.18
CA PHE A 124 7.61 -12.90 -0.62
C PHE A 124 7.57 -13.36 -2.08
N VAL A 125 8.72 -13.64 -2.69
CA VAL A 125 8.83 -14.18 -4.05
C VAL A 125 8.19 -15.56 -4.15
N VAL A 126 8.43 -16.44 -3.19
CA VAL A 126 7.84 -17.79 -3.17
C VAL A 126 6.32 -17.72 -2.97
N ALA A 127 5.85 -16.92 -2.02
CA ALA A 127 4.43 -16.67 -1.78
C ALA A 127 3.72 -16.13 -3.03
N PHE A 128 4.34 -15.15 -3.70
CA PHE A 128 3.85 -14.60 -4.96
C PHE A 128 3.79 -15.66 -6.06
N ASN A 129 4.80 -16.52 -6.16
CA ASN A 129 4.84 -17.62 -7.12
C ASN A 129 3.74 -18.67 -6.88
N TYR A 130 3.35 -18.92 -5.64
CA TYR A 130 2.19 -19.76 -5.36
C TYR A 130 0.88 -19.05 -5.71
N LEU A 131 0.74 -17.79 -5.31
CA LEU A 131 -0.47 -17.02 -5.56
C LEU A 131 -0.73 -16.83 -7.05
N ARG A 132 0.31 -16.58 -7.87
CA ARG A 132 0.15 -16.41 -9.33
C ARG A 132 -0.36 -17.68 -10.01
N LYS A 133 -0.05 -18.87 -9.46
CA LYS A 133 -0.55 -20.16 -9.99
C LYS A 133 -2.03 -20.36 -9.67
N ILE A 134 -2.54 -19.73 -8.60
CA ILE A 134 -3.95 -19.77 -8.22
C ILE A 134 -4.73 -18.68 -8.97
N SER A 135 -4.24 -17.45 -8.93
CA SER A 135 -4.86 -16.28 -9.56
C SER A 135 -3.80 -15.21 -9.82
N LEU A 136 -3.35 -15.10 -11.07
CA LEU A 136 -2.43 -14.04 -11.51
C LEU A 136 -2.95 -12.63 -11.16
N PRO A 137 -4.23 -12.30 -11.36
CA PRO A 137 -4.71 -10.96 -10.99
C PRO A 137 -4.65 -10.68 -9.49
N ALA A 138 -4.94 -11.67 -8.64
CA ALA A 138 -4.82 -11.51 -7.19
C ALA A 138 -3.36 -11.36 -6.75
N ALA A 139 -2.45 -12.11 -7.38
CA ALA A 139 -1.02 -12.00 -7.15
C ALA A 139 -0.51 -10.60 -7.46
N VAL A 140 -0.84 -10.06 -8.64
CA VAL A 140 -0.42 -8.72 -9.04
C VAL A 140 -1.06 -7.65 -8.17
N PHE A 141 -2.33 -7.80 -7.82
CA PHE A 141 -2.99 -6.88 -6.89
C PHE A 141 -2.27 -6.81 -5.54
N LEU A 142 -2.02 -7.95 -4.90
CA LEU A 142 -1.37 -8.02 -3.60
C LEU A 142 0.10 -7.59 -3.65
N PHE A 143 0.79 -7.85 -4.76
CA PHE A 143 2.13 -7.34 -5.01
C PHE A 143 2.15 -5.82 -5.08
N LEU A 144 1.31 -5.24 -5.94
CA LEU A 144 1.19 -3.79 -6.07
C LEU A 144 0.79 -3.15 -4.75
N TRP A 145 -0.16 -3.74 -4.02
CA TRP A 145 -0.58 -3.26 -2.70
C TRP A 145 0.56 -3.22 -1.69
N THR A 146 1.33 -4.30 -1.60
CA THR A 146 2.41 -4.45 -0.61
C THR A 146 3.58 -3.55 -0.94
N VAL A 147 4.06 -3.58 -2.19
CA VAL A 147 5.18 -2.75 -2.64
C VAL A 147 4.81 -1.27 -2.57
N PHE A 148 3.58 -0.91 -2.93
CA PHE A 148 3.13 0.47 -2.88
C PHE A 148 3.16 1.02 -1.46
N TYR A 149 2.56 0.34 -0.49
CA TYR A 149 2.50 0.88 0.86
C TYR A 149 3.84 0.84 1.59
N ILE A 150 4.65 -0.20 1.39
CA ILE A 150 6.01 -0.25 1.93
C ILE A 150 6.85 0.87 1.28
N GLY A 151 6.82 0.99 -0.04
CA GLY A 151 7.50 2.03 -0.82
C GLY A 151 7.09 3.45 -0.43
N LEU A 152 5.79 3.72 -0.43
CA LEU A 152 5.21 5.03 -0.12
C LEU A 152 5.55 5.45 1.30
N TYR A 153 5.36 4.60 2.31
CA TYR A 153 5.59 5.01 3.69
C TYR A 153 7.06 5.01 4.10
N ALA A 154 7.88 4.14 3.51
CA ALA A 154 9.33 4.23 3.67
C ALA A 154 9.90 5.53 3.06
N ALA A 155 9.25 6.10 2.05
CA ALA A 155 9.64 7.37 1.45
C ALA A 155 9.38 8.61 2.35
N PHE A 156 8.62 8.49 3.44
CA PHE A 156 8.32 9.59 4.36
C PHE A 156 8.84 9.30 5.78
N ASP A 157 9.88 10.02 6.23
CA ASP A 157 10.56 9.85 7.55
C ASP A 157 9.64 9.58 8.75
N ALA A 158 8.61 10.42 8.87
CA ALA A 158 7.70 10.39 10.01
C ALA A 158 6.66 9.27 9.88
N ALA A 159 6.39 8.81 8.65
CA ALA A 159 5.51 7.67 8.41
C ALA A 159 6.27 6.34 8.58
N ALA A 160 7.52 6.29 8.12
CA ALA A 160 8.44 5.17 8.28
C ALA A 160 8.62 4.73 9.73
N ARG A 161 8.64 5.69 10.68
CA ARG A 161 8.80 5.40 12.11
C ARG A 161 7.52 5.03 12.84
N ASN A 162 6.37 5.12 12.17
CA ASN A 162 5.07 4.96 12.81
C ASN A 162 4.35 3.71 12.26
N LEU A 163 4.34 2.63 13.05
CA LEU A 163 3.78 1.32 12.68
C LEU A 163 2.34 1.40 12.16
N ARG A 164 1.55 2.36 12.66
CA ARG A 164 0.16 2.62 12.21
C ARG A 164 0.01 2.91 10.71
N TYR A 165 1.08 3.33 10.03
CA TYR A 165 1.05 3.55 8.58
C TYR A 165 1.18 2.24 7.81
N TYR A 166 1.78 1.20 8.39
CA TYR A 166 1.93 -0.12 7.79
C TYR A 166 0.74 -1.06 8.04
N LEU A 167 -0.19 -0.69 8.93
CA LEU A 167 -1.42 -1.46 9.20
C LEU A 167 -2.18 -1.91 7.93
N PRO A 168 -2.35 -1.06 6.88
CA PRO A 168 -3.02 -1.47 5.65
C PRO A 168 -2.31 -2.59 4.88
N VAL A 169 -1.03 -2.85 5.14
CA VAL A 169 -0.24 -3.91 4.49
C VAL A 169 -0.47 -5.27 5.15
N ILE A 170 -0.86 -5.29 6.43
CA ILE A 170 -1.00 -6.52 7.22
C ILE A 170 -1.95 -7.53 6.56
N PRO A 171 -3.17 -7.16 6.10
CA PRO A 171 -4.05 -8.12 5.45
C PRO A 171 -3.42 -8.77 4.21
N ALA A 172 -2.66 -8.01 3.41
CA ALA A 172 -1.98 -8.53 2.24
C ALA A 172 -0.87 -9.53 2.62
N LEU A 173 -0.09 -9.21 3.65
CA LEU A 173 0.96 -10.11 4.18
C LEU A 173 0.36 -11.39 4.78
N LEU A 174 -0.78 -11.29 5.47
CA LEU A 174 -1.48 -12.46 6.00
C LEU A 174 -1.95 -13.40 4.88
N ILE A 175 -2.54 -12.86 3.82
CA ILE A 175 -2.97 -13.66 2.65
C ILE A 175 -1.76 -14.35 2.01
N LEU A 176 -0.67 -13.60 1.79
CA LEU A 176 0.57 -14.17 1.25
C LEU A 176 1.16 -15.25 2.16
N GLY A 177 1.10 -15.07 3.48
CA GLY A 177 1.54 -16.06 4.47
C GLY A 177 0.75 -17.35 4.42
N VAL A 178 -0.59 -17.26 4.36
CA VAL A 178 -1.45 -18.44 4.20
C VAL A 178 -1.15 -19.18 2.89
N VAL A 179 -1.02 -18.43 1.79
CA VAL A 179 -0.71 -19.00 0.47
C VAL A 179 0.66 -19.67 0.46
N PHE A 180 1.65 -19.09 1.14
CA PHE A 180 2.98 -19.66 1.30
C PHE A 180 2.95 -20.99 2.06
N VAL A 181 2.33 -21.01 3.25
CA VAL A 181 2.23 -22.23 4.09
C VAL A 181 1.49 -23.33 3.35
N TRP A 182 0.38 -22.98 2.68
CA TRP A 182 -0.40 -23.94 1.91
C TRP A 182 0.35 -24.47 0.67
N GLY A 183 1.05 -23.59 -0.05
CA GLY A 183 1.87 -23.94 -1.20
C GLY A 183 2.99 -24.91 -0.84
N LEU A 184 3.73 -24.60 0.23
CA LEU A 184 4.76 -25.50 0.77
C LEU A 184 4.20 -26.84 1.21
N GLY A 185 3.06 -26.86 1.91
CA GLY A 185 2.41 -28.10 2.32
C GLY A 185 2.10 -29.00 1.13
N LYS A 186 1.57 -28.43 0.04
CA LYS A 186 1.31 -29.19 -1.20
C LYS A 186 2.58 -29.75 -1.83
N ASP A 187 3.66 -28.98 -1.85
CA ASP A 187 4.92 -29.42 -2.45
C ASP A 187 5.62 -30.49 -1.59
N MET A 188 5.56 -30.38 -0.26
CA MET A 188 6.07 -31.41 0.66
C MET A 188 5.29 -32.72 0.53
N VAL A 189 3.96 -32.66 0.42
CA VAL A 189 3.13 -33.86 0.21
C VAL A 189 3.49 -34.53 -1.12
N LYS A 190 3.63 -33.75 -2.21
CA LYS A 190 4.06 -34.28 -3.51
C LYS A 190 5.44 -34.93 -3.44
N LEU A 191 6.38 -34.32 -2.72
CA LEU A 191 7.71 -34.87 -2.53
C LEU A 191 7.65 -36.20 -1.76
N TYR A 192 6.87 -36.27 -0.67
CA TYR A 192 6.68 -37.49 0.11
C TYR A 192 6.14 -38.64 -0.73
N TYR A 193 5.12 -38.41 -1.57
CA TYR A 193 4.58 -39.46 -2.44
C TYR A 193 5.49 -39.81 -3.63
N LYS A 194 6.37 -38.90 -4.04
CA LYS A 194 7.37 -39.15 -5.10
C LYS A 194 8.60 -39.91 -4.58
N VAL A 195 8.92 -39.75 -3.30
CA VAL A 195 10.08 -40.36 -2.63
C VAL A 195 9.66 -41.61 -1.84
N LYS A 196 8.36 -41.89 -1.69
CA LYS A 196 7.87 -43.10 -1.04
C LYS A 196 8.51 -44.32 -1.74
N PRO A 197 9.36 -45.10 -1.05
CA PRO A 197 9.94 -46.27 -1.68
C PRO A 197 8.81 -47.25 -1.98
N SER A 198 8.82 -47.81 -3.18
CA SER A 198 8.03 -48.99 -3.52
C SER A 198 8.55 -50.15 -2.67
N TYR A 199 8.18 -50.20 -1.39
CA TYR A 199 8.24 -51.44 -0.64
C TYR A 199 7.04 -52.26 -1.10
N GLY A 200 7.33 -53.16 -2.05
CA GLY A 200 6.44 -54.23 -2.49
C GLY A 200 6.20 -55.26 -1.40
#